data_AF-A0AAU5HBM8-F1
#
_entry.id   AF-A0AAU5HBM8-F1
#
_cell.length_a   1.000
_cell.length_b   1.000
_cell.length_c   1.000
_cell.angle_alpha   90.00
_cell.angle_beta   90.00
_cell.angle_gamma   90.00
#
_symmetry.space_group_name_H-M   'P 1'
#
loop_
_entity.id
_entity.type
_entity.pdbx_description
1 polymer ?
#
loop_
_entity_poly.entity_id
_entity_poly.type
_entity_poly.pdbx_seq_one_letter_code
_entity_poly.pdbx_strand_id
1 'polypeptide(L)'
;MPFVNVKLVDGVFTTQEKHDMAAALTEVMVKFEGSEAFREIVWVLIEELHTDGWHIGGKPFAGPATLLDTLGRSAATYQTIDGHPVTRPDLAKAAPYQEK
;
A
#
# COMPACT_ATOMS: atom_id res chain seq x y z
N MET A 1 14.49 2.51 19.51
CA MET A 1 14.69 3.23 18.24
C MET A 1 13.59 2.80 17.29
N PRO A 2 12.48 3.54 17.19
CA PRO A 2 11.43 3.22 16.24
C PRO A 2 11.91 3.45 14.80
N PHE A 3 11.53 2.54 13.92
CA PHE A 3 11.85 2.59 12.51
C PHE A 3 10.56 2.47 11.70
N VAL A 4 10.24 3.52 10.96
CA VAL A 4 9.08 3.58 10.07
C VAL A 4 9.59 3.45 8.64
N ASN A 5 9.18 2.39 7.95
CA ASN A 5 9.50 2.20 6.55
C ASN A 5 8.26 2.40 5.68
N VAL A 6 8.31 3.41 4.83
CA VAL A 6 7.30 3.70 3.83
C VAL A 6 7.81 3.17 2.49
N LYS A 7 7.13 2.19 1.92
CA LYS A 7 7.37 1.71 0.55
C LYS A 7 6.33 2.30 -0.37
N LEU A 8 6.77 2.98 -1.41
CA LEU A 8 5.90 3.61 -2.40
C LEU A 8 6.47 3.44 -3.81
N VAL A 9 5.66 3.76 -4.81
CA VAL A 9 6.12 3.72 -6.21
C VAL A 9 6.80 5.02 -6.56
N ASP A 10 7.89 4.92 -7.31
CA ASP A 10 8.62 6.08 -7.81
C ASP A 10 7.70 7.09 -8.52
N GLY A 11 7.87 8.37 -8.17
CA GLY A 11 7.16 9.50 -8.77
C GLY A 11 5.72 9.72 -8.30
N VAL A 12 5.17 8.92 -7.37
CA VAL A 12 3.80 9.12 -6.86
C VAL A 12 3.69 10.38 -5.99
N PHE A 13 4.74 10.70 -5.22
CA PHE A 13 4.81 11.89 -4.39
C PHE A 13 5.99 12.76 -4.82
N THR A 14 5.77 14.07 -4.77
CA THR A 14 6.84 15.05 -4.94
C THR A 14 7.86 14.96 -3.81
N THR A 15 9.05 15.51 -4.02
CA THR A 15 10.07 15.61 -2.98
C THR A 15 9.56 16.31 -1.72
N GLN A 16 8.79 17.39 -1.86
CA GLN A 16 8.25 18.12 -0.72
C GLN A 16 7.24 17.28 0.08
N GLU A 17 6.32 16.59 -0.60
CA GLU A 17 5.34 15.72 0.05
C GLU A 17 6.00 14.56 0.82
N LYS A 18 7.12 14.03 0.31
CA LYS A 18 7.91 13.02 1.04
C LYS A 18 8.53 13.58 2.32
N HIS A 19 9.07 14.81 2.30
CA HIS A 19 9.58 15.46 3.50
C HIS A 19 8.48 15.74 4.53
N ASP A 20 7.34 16.25 4.06
CA ASP A 20 6.19 16.53 4.93
C ASP A 20 5.63 15.23 5.55
N MET A 21 5.58 14.14 4.77
CA MET A 21 5.20 12.82 5.26
C MET A 21 6.15 12.31 6.34
N ALA A 22 7.47 12.43 6.15
CA ALA A 22 8.45 12.01 7.14
C ALA A 22 8.35 12.81 8.45
N ALA A 23 8.09 14.12 8.35
CA ALA A 23 7.84 14.97 9.51
C ALA A 23 6.56 14.53 10.24
N ALA A 24 5.45 14.34 9.52
CA ALA A 24 4.17 13.93 10.10
C ALA A 24 4.24 12.55 10.78
N LEU A 25 4.94 11.59 10.17
CA LEU A 25 5.15 10.26 10.77
C LEU A 25 5.99 10.35 12.05
N THR A 26 6.96 11.25 12.09
CA THR A 26 7.72 11.53 13.32
C THR A 26 6.81 12.07 14.42
N GLU A 27 5.92 13.01 14.12
CA GLU A 27 4.94 13.53 15.09
C GLU A 27 4.03 12.42 15.65
N VAL A 28 3.60 11.49 14.79
CA VAL A 28 2.81 10.33 15.22
C VAL A 28 3.58 9.50 16.25
N MET A 29 4.86 9.21 16.00
CA MET A 29 5.68 8.44 16.92
C MET A 29 5.91 9.16 18.25
N VAL A 30 6.24 10.45 18.21
CA VAL A 30 6.44 11.27 19.42
C VAL A 30 5.16 11.38 20.24
N LYS A 31 4.01 11.56 19.58
CA LYS A 31 2.69 11.61 20.23
C LYS A 31 2.39 10.33 21.02
N PHE A 32 2.66 9.16 20.45
CA PHE A 32 2.36 7.89 21.10
C PHE A 32 3.39 7.49 22.15
N GLU A 33 4.65 7.92 22.00
CA GLU A 33 5.64 7.76 23.07
C GLU A 33 5.38 8.70 24.26
N GLY A 34 4.93 9.93 23.99
CA GLY A 34 4.59 10.93 25.01
C GLY A 34 5.75 11.80 25.49
N SER A 35 6.91 11.77 24.82
CA SER A 35 8.10 12.57 25.17
C SER A 35 8.79 13.13 23.94
N GLU A 36 9.04 14.45 23.91
CA GLU A 36 9.79 15.10 22.81
C GLU A 36 11.23 14.60 22.70
N ALA A 37 11.84 14.12 23.80
CA ALA A 37 13.18 13.55 23.77
C ALA A 37 13.28 12.30 22.86
N PHE A 38 12.15 11.67 22.54
CA PHE A 38 12.09 10.52 21.65
C PHE A 38 12.36 10.86 20.18
N ARG A 39 12.10 12.12 19.77
CA ARG A 39 12.20 12.58 18.39
C ARG A 39 13.55 12.27 17.74
N GLU A 40 14.63 12.48 18.50
CA GLU A 40 16.01 12.27 18.04
C GLU A 40 16.32 10.82 17.63
N ILE A 41 15.49 9.86 18.05
CA ILE A 41 15.66 8.45 17.72
C ILE A 41 14.57 7.90 16.81
N VAL A 42 13.69 8.76 16.25
CA VAL A 42 12.69 8.36 15.26
C VAL A 42 13.28 8.34 13.86
N TRP A 43 13.28 7.16 13.26
CA TRP A 43 13.85 6.96 11.92
C TRP A 43 12.71 6.72 10.94
N VAL A 44 12.63 7.54 9.89
CA VAL A 44 11.69 7.36 8.79
C VAL A 44 12.48 7.12 7.51
N LEU A 45 12.29 5.95 6.91
CA LEU A 45 12.86 5.59 5.62
C LEU A 45 11.74 5.53 4.58
N ILE A 46 11.83 6.39 3.57
CA ILE A 46 10.96 6.36 2.39
C ILE A 46 11.73 5.67 1.25
N GLU A 47 11.22 4.53 0.82
CA GLU A 47 11.77 3.75 -0.29
C GLU A 47 10.83 3.81 -1.49
N GLU A 48 11.35 4.35 -2.59
CA GLU A 48 10.66 4.39 -3.87
C GLU A 48 11.06 3.17 -4.71
N LEU A 49 10.07 2.39 -5.10
CA LEU A 49 10.24 1.21 -5.93
C LEU A 49 9.86 1.54 -7.36
N HIS A 50 10.72 1.14 -8.30
CA HIS A 50 10.36 1.13 -9.71
C HIS A 50 9.09 0.29 -9.93
N THR A 51 8.29 0.64 -10.93
CA THR A 51 7.02 -0.02 -11.25
C THR A 51 7.14 -1.53 -11.52
N ASP A 52 8.31 -1.96 -12.00
CA ASP A 52 8.65 -3.38 -12.22
C ASP A 52 9.25 -4.06 -10.97
N GLY A 53 9.47 -3.33 -9.88
CA GLY A 53 10.00 -3.86 -8.62
C GLY A 53 8.91 -4.35 -7.66
N TRP A 54 7.65 -3.98 -7.89
CA TRP A 54 6.51 -4.35 -7.06
C TRP A 54 5.45 -5.02 -7.93
N HIS A 55 4.86 -6.14 -7.52
CA HIS A 55 3.83 -6.85 -8.27
C HIS A 55 2.59 -7.16 -7.43
N ILE A 56 1.41 -7.13 -8.06
CA ILE A 56 0.14 -7.58 -7.46
C ILE A 56 -0.55 -8.54 -8.44
N GLY A 57 -0.89 -9.75 -7.98
CA GLY A 57 -1.55 -10.76 -8.83
C GLY A 57 -0.71 -11.20 -10.03
N GLY A 58 0.63 -11.18 -9.90
CA GLY A 58 1.57 -11.53 -10.96
C GLY A 58 1.75 -10.47 -12.06
N LYS A 59 1.24 -9.26 -11.86
CA LYS A 59 1.41 -8.13 -12.78
C LYS A 59 2.31 -7.07 -12.14
N PRO A 60 3.23 -6.44 -12.89
CA PRO A 60 4.01 -5.33 -12.36
C PRO A 60 3.07 -4.24 -11.89
N PHE A 61 3.43 -3.60 -10.80
CA PHE A 61 2.75 -2.44 -10.27
C PHE A 61 3.19 -1.25 -11.12
N ALA A 62 2.67 -1.19 -12.34
CA ALA A 62 2.65 0.04 -13.14
C ALA A 62 1.74 1.11 -12.52
N GLY A 63 1.15 0.81 -11.35
CA GLY A 63 -0.11 1.38 -10.91
C GLY A 63 -1.15 1.26 -12.02
N PRO A 64 -2.35 1.76 -11.79
CA PRO A 64 -3.04 2.49 -12.83
C PRO A 64 -2.63 3.96 -12.81
N ALA A 65 -2.93 4.69 -13.89
CA ALA A 65 -2.73 6.13 -13.94
C ALA A 65 -3.50 6.87 -12.83
N THR A 66 -4.58 6.28 -12.31
CA THR A 66 -5.42 6.87 -11.26
C THR A 66 -5.91 5.85 -10.22
N LEU A 67 -6.32 6.33 -9.04
CA LEU A 67 -7.04 5.50 -8.05
C LEU A 67 -8.31 4.86 -8.66
N LEU A 68 -9.00 5.56 -9.55
CA LEU A 68 -10.26 5.09 -10.16
C LEU A 68 -10.07 3.82 -10.99
N ASP A 69 -8.97 3.71 -11.71
CA ASP A 69 -8.68 2.50 -12.49
C ASP A 69 -8.39 1.29 -11.57
N THR A 70 -7.74 1.49 -10.41
CA THR A 70 -7.59 0.42 -9.39
C THR A 70 -8.95 -0.01 -8.90
N LEU A 71 -9.79 0.96 -8.51
CA LEU A 71 -11.13 0.69 -8.01
C LEU A 71 -12.00 0.02 -9.08
N GLY A 72 -11.88 0.42 -10.34
CA GLY A 72 -12.56 -0.18 -11.48
C GLY A 72 -12.17 -1.64 -11.69
N ARG A 73 -10.88 -1.99 -11.61
CA ARG A 73 -10.41 -3.39 -11.66
C ARG A 73 -10.96 -4.24 -10.51
N SER A 74 -10.92 -3.69 -9.29
CA SER A 74 -11.49 -4.34 -8.10
C SER A 74 -13.00 -4.54 -8.23
N ALA A 75 -13.72 -3.53 -8.71
CA ALA A 75 -15.16 -3.60 -8.95
C ALA A 75 -15.52 -4.63 -10.02
N ALA A 76 -14.79 -4.65 -11.13
CA ALA A 76 -14.97 -5.66 -12.18
C ALA A 76 -14.76 -7.07 -11.62
N THR A 77 -13.71 -7.29 -10.83
CA THR A 77 -13.45 -8.59 -10.19
C THR A 77 -14.57 -8.97 -9.22
N TYR A 78 -14.97 -8.03 -8.36
CA TYR A 78 -16.07 -8.22 -7.42
C TYR A 78 -17.37 -8.64 -8.11
N GLN A 79 -17.72 -8.00 -9.23
CA GLN A 79 -18.92 -8.30 -10.01
C GLN A 79 -18.90 -9.70 -10.65
N THR A 80 -17.74 -10.33 -10.79
CA THR A 80 -17.64 -11.70 -11.33
C THR A 80 -17.84 -12.80 -10.29
N ILE A 81 -17.83 -12.47 -9.00
CA ILE A 81 -17.95 -13.46 -7.92
C ILE A 81 -19.42 -13.58 -7.53
N ASP A 82 -20.01 -14.75 -7.76
CA ASP A 82 -21.40 -15.02 -7.41
C ASP A 82 -21.59 -15.16 -5.90
N GLY A 83 -22.64 -14.50 -5.39
CA GLY A 83 -23.00 -14.51 -3.98
C GLY A 83 -22.02 -13.73 -3.09
N HIS A 84 -21.95 -14.11 -1.81
CA HIS A 84 -21.08 -13.47 -0.83
C HIS A 84 -20.31 -14.52 -0.04
N PRO A 85 -19.30 -15.17 -0.65
CA PRO A 85 -18.50 -16.17 0.04
C PRO A 85 -17.74 -15.53 1.20
N VAL A 86 -18.03 -15.96 2.43
CA VAL A 86 -17.33 -15.51 3.66
C VAL A 86 -16.24 -16.49 4.10
N THR A 87 -16.16 -17.67 3.46
CA THR A 87 -15.14 -18.67 3.72
C THR A 87 -14.24 -18.87 2.51
N ARG A 88 -12.98 -19.24 2.75
CA ARG A 88 -12.02 -19.54 1.69
C ARG A 88 -12.50 -20.68 0.76
N PRO A 89 -13.07 -21.79 1.26
CA PRO A 89 -13.61 -22.84 0.39
C PRO A 89 -14.75 -22.36 -0.52
N ASP A 90 -15.67 -21.53 0.00
CA ASP A 90 -16.78 -21.02 -0.82
C ASP A 90 -16.30 -20.03 -1.87
N LEU A 91 -15.31 -19.19 -1.53
CA LEU A 91 -14.67 -18.30 -2.49
C LEU A 91 -13.96 -19.09 -3.60
N ALA A 92 -13.29 -20.20 -3.27
CA ALA A 92 -12.65 -21.05 -4.26
C ALA A 92 -13.66 -21.75 -5.20
N LYS A 93 -14.90 -21.98 -4.73
CA LYS A 93 -15.98 -22.47 -5.58
C LYS A 93 -16.58 -21.37 -6.46
N ALA A 94 -16.80 -20.18 -5.89
CA ALA A 94 -17.38 -19.03 -6.58
C ALA A 94 -16.41 -18.37 -7.60
N ALA A 95 -15.10 -18.47 -7.36
CA ALA A 95 -14.05 -17.96 -8.21
C ALA A 95 -12.91 -19.00 -8.33
N PRO A 96 -13.13 -20.09 -9.11
CA PRO A 96 -12.16 -21.17 -9.21
C PRO A 96 -10.89 -20.74 -9.92
N TYR A 97 -9.77 -21.32 -9.49
CA TYR A 97 -8.48 -21.15 -10.14
C TYR A 97 -8.58 -21.52 -11.63
N GLN A 98 -8.08 -20.63 -12.48
CA GLN A 98 -7.91 -20.86 -13.92
C GLN A 98 -6.41 -20.97 -14.19
N GLU A 99 -5.98 -22.10 -14.74
CA GLU A 99 -4.63 -22.24 -15.27
C GLU A 99 -4.50 -21.33 -16.50
N LYS A 100 -3.42 -20.55 -16.58
CA LYS A 100 -3.22 -19.54 -17.62
C LYS A 100 -2.46 -20.09 -18.81
#